data_AF-A0A077M3D8-F1
#
_entry.id   AF-A0A077M3D8-F1
#
_cell.length_a   1.000
_cell.length_b   1.000
_cell.length_c   1.000
_cell.angle_alpha   90.00
_cell.angle_beta   90.00
_cell.angle_gamma   90.00
#
_symmetry.space_group_name_H-M   'P 1'
#
loop_
_entity.id
_entity.type
_entity.pdbx_description
1 polymer ?
#
loop_
_entity_poly.entity_id
_entity_poly.type
_entity_poly.pdbx_seq_one_letter_code
_entity_poly.pdbx_strand_id
1 'polypeptide(L)'
;MPRRADAVAIGLIDDPARQVQSVWSWSPAECAVLGVTGPPGSGRSTLVRTLVAGAIALGPPVPVQVYAVDAGRSLTALESLPQVGAVVDAEDLSRLRSLLTGLTEEVSRRRRLLTARGLTRLEEWHTSAPEEAPAWLLLVVDGWDALADTAAADHEVLVLTERLRGLLEDGRAVGLGAVVTGGRGLLVGAAARMCTTRVALGRLDPGEASLAGLPRRDGTERPPGRGQRLEDGLEVQVAHLGADPSGGAQTQAIHGLAADLPSSDACRPFTVGRLPDVVALSELPATQELLVGRDENGLAVGFRPTDDGRRLLVAGPRGSGRTTALATIAARCAATGLTTVLVSARPGASAPEPPLTRLGPDDVERLVSTHRADPRLAVLVDDAEQLLGTTMDVALTELAARVERDGGLLVCAADSAVIGTLFRGVVAEVARPRTGLLLAPTGPLDGDVFGLRLPRAREPHAGRGHLVLRGASTALQVACPDPLLTGVSASRP
;
A
#
# COMPACT_ATOMS: atom_id res chain seq x y z
N MET A 1 3.51 -26.96 -33.39
CA MET A 1 4.24 -25.68 -33.48
C MET A 1 5.11 -25.55 -32.23
N PRO A 2 6.42 -25.30 -32.34
CA PRO A 2 7.27 -25.15 -31.15
C PRO A 2 6.81 -23.92 -30.35
N ARG A 3 6.68 -24.07 -29.02
CA ARG A 3 6.44 -22.94 -28.11
C ARG A 3 7.61 -21.97 -28.24
N ARG A 4 7.31 -20.69 -28.50
CA ARG A 4 8.27 -19.61 -28.30
C ARG A 4 8.73 -19.64 -26.83
N ALA A 5 10.04 -19.68 -26.59
CA ALA A 5 10.61 -19.79 -25.24
C ALA A 5 10.32 -18.54 -24.37
N ASP A 6 9.96 -17.43 -25.02
CA ASP A 6 9.65 -16.13 -24.45
C ASP A 6 8.13 -15.82 -24.43
N ALA A 7 7.28 -16.81 -24.71
CA ALA A 7 5.83 -16.61 -24.83
C ALA A 7 5.01 -17.52 -23.92
N VAL A 8 4.01 -16.92 -23.30
CA VAL A 8 3.01 -17.55 -22.45
C VAL A 8 1.86 -18.07 -23.29
N ALA A 9 1.48 -19.33 -23.12
CA ALA A 9 0.25 -19.87 -23.69
C ALA A 9 -0.96 -19.44 -22.83
N ILE A 10 -1.78 -18.51 -23.33
CA ILE A 10 -2.93 -17.96 -22.61
C ILE A 10 -4.27 -18.55 -23.06
N GLY A 11 -4.27 -19.35 -24.13
CA GLY A 11 -5.48 -20.03 -24.60
C GLY A 11 -5.30 -20.75 -25.94
N LEU A 12 -6.42 -20.98 -26.61
CA LEU A 12 -6.50 -21.48 -27.98
C LEU A 12 -7.24 -20.47 -28.86
N ILE A 13 -6.83 -20.38 -30.13
CA ILE A 13 -7.55 -19.69 -31.21
C ILE A 13 -8.06 -20.73 -32.19
N ASP A 14 -9.32 -20.62 -32.58
CA ASP A 14 -9.96 -21.43 -33.61
C ASP A 14 -10.04 -20.66 -34.94
N ASP A 15 -9.34 -21.14 -35.97
CA ASP A 15 -9.39 -20.61 -37.33
C ASP A 15 -10.20 -21.57 -38.23
N PRO A 16 -11.52 -21.33 -38.38
CA PRO A 16 -12.38 -22.22 -39.16
C PRO A 16 -12.06 -22.18 -40.66
N ALA A 17 -11.51 -21.08 -41.18
CA ALA A 17 -11.16 -20.96 -42.59
C ALA A 17 -9.98 -21.86 -42.95
N ARG A 18 -9.04 -22.05 -42.01
CA ARG A 18 -7.90 -22.96 -42.17
C ARG A 18 -8.13 -24.34 -41.54
N GLN A 19 -9.24 -24.55 -40.84
CA GLN A 19 -9.53 -25.77 -40.07
C GLN A 19 -8.42 -26.13 -39.08
N VAL A 20 -7.87 -25.12 -38.40
CA VAL A 20 -6.76 -25.28 -37.45
C VAL A 20 -7.08 -24.60 -36.13
N GLN A 21 -6.82 -25.32 -35.04
CA GLN A 21 -6.73 -24.74 -33.70
C GLN A 21 -5.25 -24.52 -33.34
N SER A 22 -4.94 -23.30 -32.93
CA SER A 22 -3.57 -22.89 -32.59
C SER A 22 -3.50 -22.36 -31.16
N VAL A 23 -2.32 -22.42 -30.56
CA VAL A 23 -2.08 -21.84 -29.22
C VAL A 23 -2.13 -20.33 -29.34
N TRP A 24 -2.98 -19.71 -28.53
CA TRP A 24 -2.96 -18.27 -28.32
C TRP A 24 -1.85 -17.94 -27.32
N SER A 25 -0.85 -17.20 -27.79
CA SER A 25 0.30 -16.82 -26.97
C SER A 25 0.42 -15.31 -26.78
N TRP A 26 1.02 -14.91 -25.66
CA TRP A 26 1.40 -13.54 -25.33
C TRP A 26 2.83 -13.51 -24.80
N SER A 27 3.63 -12.50 -25.14
CA SER A 27 5.01 -12.38 -24.66
C SER A 27 5.25 -11.05 -23.94
N PRO A 28 5.92 -11.05 -22.77
CA PRO A 28 6.40 -9.82 -22.14
C PRO A 28 7.32 -8.99 -23.05
N ALA A 29 8.13 -9.65 -23.88
CA ALA A 29 9.10 -8.99 -24.75
C ALA A 29 8.44 -8.17 -25.87
N GLU A 30 7.18 -8.46 -26.22
CA GLU A 30 6.44 -7.67 -27.19
C GLU A 30 5.96 -6.31 -26.61
N CYS A 31 5.97 -6.16 -25.28
CA CYS A 31 5.48 -4.99 -24.55
C CYS A 31 4.12 -4.49 -25.09
N ALA A 32 3.25 -5.47 -25.37
CA ALA A 32 1.92 -5.27 -25.90
C ALA A 32 0.93 -4.91 -24.79
N VAL A 33 -0.09 -4.11 -25.12
CA VAL A 33 -1.23 -3.84 -24.23
C VAL A 33 -2.39 -4.72 -24.70
N LEU A 34 -2.73 -5.73 -23.91
CA LEU A 34 -3.86 -6.62 -24.16
C LEU A 34 -5.13 -6.05 -23.51
N GLY A 35 -6.08 -5.63 -24.32
CA GLY A 35 -7.41 -5.22 -23.87
C GLY A 35 -8.36 -6.41 -23.76
N VAL A 36 -8.99 -6.58 -22.61
CA VAL A 36 -9.94 -7.67 -22.35
C VAL A 36 -11.28 -7.09 -21.91
N THR A 37 -12.28 -7.23 -22.78
CA THR A 37 -13.65 -6.77 -22.48
C THR A 37 -14.58 -7.95 -22.28
N GLY A 38 -15.62 -7.78 -21.48
CA GLY A 38 -16.67 -8.78 -21.30
C GLY A 38 -17.48 -8.53 -20.03
N PRO A 39 -18.70 -9.09 -19.93
CA PRO A 39 -19.53 -8.95 -18.74
C PRO A 39 -18.91 -9.64 -17.51
N PRO A 40 -19.38 -9.35 -16.29
CA PRO A 40 -19.00 -10.11 -15.09
C PRO A 40 -19.17 -11.62 -15.30
N GLY A 41 -18.23 -12.42 -14.79
CA GLY A 41 -18.26 -13.89 -14.97
C GLY A 41 -17.77 -14.41 -16.33
N SER A 42 -17.45 -13.54 -17.29
CA SER A 42 -16.96 -13.94 -18.63
C SER A 42 -15.55 -14.56 -18.64
N GLY A 43 -14.82 -14.55 -17.52
CA GLY A 43 -13.46 -15.10 -17.41
C GLY A 43 -12.31 -14.09 -17.50
N ARG A 44 -12.59 -12.78 -17.42
CA ARG A 44 -11.56 -11.71 -17.43
C ARG A 44 -10.45 -11.94 -16.38
N SER A 45 -10.83 -12.14 -15.12
CA SER A 45 -9.87 -12.40 -14.04
C SER A 45 -9.12 -13.71 -14.23
N THR A 46 -9.73 -14.73 -14.82
CA THR A 46 -9.06 -16.00 -15.16
C THR A 46 -7.99 -15.79 -16.21
N LEU A 47 -8.28 -15.01 -17.27
CA LEU A 47 -7.28 -14.63 -18.27
C LEU A 47 -6.10 -13.93 -17.61
N VAL A 48 -6.36 -12.93 -16.76
CA VAL A 48 -5.31 -12.18 -16.05
C VAL A 48 -4.45 -13.12 -15.20
N ARG A 49 -5.06 -13.98 -14.38
CA ARG A 49 -4.34 -14.95 -13.53
C ARG A 49 -3.49 -15.91 -14.36
N THR A 50 -4.03 -16.45 -15.45
CA THR A 50 -3.31 -17.34 -16.37
C THR A 50 -2.13 -16.65 -17.02
N LEU A 51 -2.32 -15.42 -17.50
CA LEU A 51 -1.26 -14.64 -18.14
C LEU A 51 -0.15 -14.29 -17.14
N VAL A 52 -0.49 -13.79 -15.95
CA VAL A 52 0.48 -13.41 -14.91
C VAL A 52 1.27 -14.63 -14.44
N ALA A 53 0.58 -15.72 -14.06
CA ALA A 53 1.23 -16.95 -13.61
C ALA A 53 2.12 -17.53 -14.70
N GLY A 54 1.65 -17.56 -15.95
CA GLY A 54 2.43 -18.04 -17.08
C GLY A 54 3.64 -17.16 -17.41
N ALA A 55 3.53 -15.83 -17.28
CA ALA A 55 4.63 -14.89 -17.49
C ALA A 55 5.72 -15.08 -16.43
N ILE A 56 5.33 -15.27 -15.17
CA ILE A 56 6.26 -15.57 -14.08
C ILE A 56 6.92 -16.94 -14.27
N ALA A 57 6.15 -17.94 -14.74
CA ALA A 57 6.66 -19.29 -14.99
C ALA A 57 7.68 -19.37 -16.15
N LEU A 58 7.82 -18.32 -16.99
CA LEU A 58 8.92 -18.24 -17.95
C LEU A 58 10.30 -18.18 -17.26
N GLY A 59 10.35 -17.64 -16.02
CA GLY A 59 11.57 -17.51 -15.23
C GLY A 59 12.68 -16.67 -15.90
N PRO A 60 13.92 -16.68 -15.34
CA PRO A 60 15.10 -16.27 -16.10
C PRO A 60 15.27 -17.25 -17.27
N PRO A 61 15.19 -16.85 -18.55
CA PRO A 61 15.79 -15.66 -19.19
C PRO A 61 14.83 -14.51 -19.55
N VAL A 62 13.54 -14.60 -19.19
CA VAL A 62 12.53 -13.56 -19.43
C VAL A 62 11.98 -13.10 -18.08
N PRO A 63 12.81 -12.49 -17.21
CA PRO A 63 12.37 -12.08 -15.89
C PRO A 63 11.27 -11.03 -15.99
N VAL A 64 10.22 -11.18 -15.19
CA VAL A 64 9.08 -10.25 -15.14
C VAL A 64 8.86 -9.73 -13.72
N GLN A 65 8.41 -8.48 -13.64
CA GLN A 65 7.92 -7.83 -12.44
C GLN A 65 6.48 -7.37 -12.69
N VAL A 66 5.59 -7.69 -11.76
CA VAL A 66 4.16 -7.53 -11.96
C VAL A 66 3.58 -6.54 -10.96
N TYR A 67 2.72 -5.66 -11.44
CA TYR A 67 1.98 -4.69 -10.65
C TYR A 67 0.53 -4.67 -11.08
N ALA A 68 -0.41 -4.64 -10.15
CA ALA A 68 -1.84 -4.67 -10.47
C ALA A 68 -2.61 -3.54 -9.78
N VAL A 69 -3.50 -2.91 -10.54
CA VAL A 69 -4.61 -2.09 -10.06
C VAL A 69 -5.88 -2.94 -10.21
N ASP A 70 -6.52 -3.28 -9.09
CA ASP A 70 -7.63 -4.24 -9.03
C ASP A 70 -8.89 -3.57 -8.50
N ALA A 71 -9.79 -3.16 -9.40
CA ALA A 71 -11.10 -2.63 -9.02
C ALA A 71 -12.12 -3.76 -8.67
N GLY A 72 -11.81 -5.02 -9.03
CA GLY A 72 -12.70 -6.16 -8.85
C GLY A 72 -12.41 -7.01 -7.61
N ARG A 73 -11.35 -6.71 -6.86
CA ARG A 73 -10.81 -7.51 -5.74
C ARG A 73 -10.63 -8.98 -6.08
N SER A 74 -10.30 -9.27 -7.33
CA SER A 74 -10.23 -10.63 -7.86
C SER A 74 -8.79 -11.14 -7.96
N LEU A 75 -7.80 -10.28 -7.78
CA LEU A 75 -6.39 -10.54 -8.06
C LEU A 75 -5.52 -10.67 -6.81
N THR A 76 -6.10 -10.57 -5.61
CA THR A 76 -5.36 -10.63 -4.33
C THR A 76 -4.48 -11.87 -4.18
N ALA A 77 -4.89 -13.02 -4.73
CA ALA A 77 -4.08 -14.24 -4.70
C ALA A 77 -2.67 -14.07 -5.33
N LEU A 78 -2.54 -13.15 -6.29
CA LEU A 78 -1.27 -12.84 -6.95
C LEU A 78 -0.23 -12.23 -5.99
N GLU A 79 -0.64 -11.60 -4.88
CA GLU A 79 0.30 -11.03 -3.89
C GLU A 79 1.22 -12.09 -3.26
N SER A 80 0.85 -13.38 -3.35
CA SER A 80 1.72 -14.47 -2.87
C SER A 80 2.91 -14.75 -3.78
N LEU A 81 2.91 -14.27 -5.03
CA LEU A 81 3.99 -14.51 -5.99
C LEU A 81 5.14 -13.50 -5.76
N PRO A 82 6.40 -13.96 -5.66
CA PRO A 82 7.53 -13.09 -5.30
C PRO A 82 7.87 -12.02 -6.35
N GLN A 83 7.43 -12.20 -7.59
CA GLN A 83 7.59 -11.25 -8.70
C GLN A 83 6.49 -10.18 -8.74
N VAL A 84 5.43 -10.30 -7.92
CA VAL A 84 4.36 -9.32 -7.82
C VAL A 84 4.73 -8.30 -6.76
N GLY A 85 4.96 -7.05 -7.15
CA GLY A 85 5.37 -5.99 -6.24
C GLY A 85 4.19 -5.37 -5.48
N ALA A 86 3.02 -5.32 -6.12
CA ALA A 86 1.81 -4.85 -5.49
C ALA A 86 0.55 -5.31 -6.25
N VAL A 87 -0.49 -5.65 -5.50
CA VAL A 87 -1.89 -5.61 -5.95
C VAL A 87 -2.59 -4.53 -5.15
N VAL A 88 -3.05 -3.50 -5.85
CA VAL A 88 -3.61 -2.29 -5.24
C VAL A 88 -5.06 -2.17 -5.63
N ASP A 89 -5.93 -2.05 -4.62
CA ASP A 89 -7.34 -1.72 -4.85
C ASP A 89 -7.44 -0.32 -5.49
N ALA A 90 -8.25 -0.19 -6.54
CA ALA A 90 -8.48 1.09 -7.21
C ALA A 90 -9.07 2.16 -6.26
N GLU A 91 -9.76 1.74 -5.19
CA GLU A 91 -10.31 2.61 -4.15
C GLU A 91 -9.24 3.05 -3.12
N ASP A 92 -8.12 2.32 -3.00
CA ASP A 92 -6.99 2.72 -2.14
C ASP A 92 -6.11 3.74 -2.86
N LEU A 93 -6.60 4.98 -2.98
CA LEU A 93 -5.94 6.07 -3.70
C LEU A 93 -4.51 6.34 -3.23
N SER A 94 -4.25 6.11 -1.95
CA SER A 94 -2.90 6.21 -1.37
C SER A 94 -1.94 5.19 -1.95
N ARG A 95 -2.28 3.89 -1.89
CA ARG A 95 -1.45 2.84 -2.49
C ARG A 95 -1.40 2.99 -4.00
N LEU A 96 -2.49 3.42 -4.64
CA LEU A 96 -2.53 3.66 -6.08
C LEU A 96 -1.55 4.77 -6.46
N ARG A 97 -1.54 5.88 -5.73
CA ARG A 97 -0.56 6.96 -5.92
C ARG A 97 0.86 6.49 -5.68
N SER A 98 1.12 5.74 -4.61
CA SER A 98 2.46 5.20 -4.34
C SER A 98 2.92 4.26 -5.45
N LEU A 99 2.04 3.38 -5.93
CA LEU A 99 2.29 2.49 -7.05
C LEU A 99 2.65 3.27 -8.32
N LEU A 100 1.79 4.21 -8.73
CA LEU A 100 1.99 4.98 -9.95
C LEU A 100 3.23 5.88 -9.85
N THR A 101 3.59 6.37 -8.66
CA THR A 101 4.81 7.14 -8.43
C THR A 101 6.04 6.24 -8.61
N GLY A 102 6.08 5.08 -7.95
CA GLY A 102 7.17 4.12 -8.10
C GLY A 102 7.35 3.64 -9.55
N LEU A 103 6.25 3.34 -10.25
CA LEU A 103 6.30 2.99 -11.68
C LEU A 103 6.82 4.13 -12.55
N THR A 104 6.41 5.38 -12.29
CA THR A 104 6.88 6.55 -13.04
C THR A 104 8.38 6.78 -12.84
N GLU A 105 8.86 6.63 -11.60
CA GLU A 105 10.28 6.73 -11.27
C GLU A 105 11.10 5.62 -11.93
N GLU A 106 10.58 4.39 -11.93
CA GLU A 106 11.22 3.23 -12.56
C GLU A 106 11.29 3.37 -14.07
N VAL A 107 10.20 3.78 -14.73
CA VAL A 107 10.18 4.12 -16.16
C VAL A 107 11.23 5.19 -16.47
N SER A 108 11.28 6.25 -15.67
CA SER A 108 12.25 7.33 -15.83
C SER A 108 13.70 6.86 -15.62
N ARG A 109 13.95 5.99 -14.65
CA ARG A 109 15.25 5.36 -14.39
C ARG A 109 15.71 4.54 -15.58
N ARG A 110 14.84 3.68 -16.13
CA ARG A 110 15.13 2.84 -17.30
C ARG A 110 15.41 3.66 -18.55
N ARG A 111 14.67 4.74 -18.80
CA ARG A 111 14.98 5.67 -19.90
C ARG A 111 16.41 6.20 -19.81
N ARG A 112 16.82 6.67 -18.63
CA ARG A 112 18.20 7.15 -18.40
C ARG A 112 19.23 6.06 -18.65
N LEU A 113 18.96 4.82 -18.22
CA LEU A 113 19.85 3.68 -18.43
C LEU A 113 19.99 3.30 -19.90
N LEU A 114 18.89 3.30 -20.66
CA LEU A 114 18.92 3.06 -22.11
C LEU A 114 19.73 4.15 -22.82
N THR A 115 19.46 5.42 -22.51
CA THR A 115 20.22 6.55 -23.07
C THR A 115 21.71 6.45 -22.76
N ALA A 116 22.08 6.11 -21.52
CA ALA A 116 23.49 5.95 -21.13
C ALA A 116 24.20 4.81 -21.89
N ARG A 117 23.47 3.78 -22.32
CA ARG A 117 23.98 2.68 -23.15
C ARG A 117 23.85 2.93 -24.66
N GLY A 118 23.25 4.06 -25.08
CA GLY A 118 22.98 4.34 -26.50
C GLY A 118 21.90 3.45 -27.12
N LEU A 119 21.05 2.83 -26.29
CA LEU A 119 19.95 1.97 -26.72
C LEU A 119 18.64 2.76 -26.82
N THR A 120 17.76 2.36 -27.73
CA THR A 120 16.43 2.99 -27.86
C THR A 120 15.32 2.21 -27.18
N ARG A 121 15.55 0.91 -26.97
CA ARG A 121 14.54 -0.06 -26.54
C ARG A 121 15.13 -1.11 -25.62
N LEU A 122 14.35 -1.58 -24.65
CA LEU A 122 14.79 -2.60 -23.70
C LEU A 122 15.05 -3.95 -24.40
N GLU A 123 14.31 -4.25 -25.46
CA GLU A 123 14.49 -5.43 -26.32
C GLU A 123 15.94 -5.54 -26.85
N GLU A 124 16.56 -4.41 -27.21
CA GLU A 124 17.96 -4.36 -27.65
C GLU A 124 18.93 -4.75 -26.54
N TRP A 125 18.61 -4.37 -25.29
CA TRP A 125 19.40 -4.73 -24.12
C TRP A 125 19.27 -6.23 -23.82
N HIS A 126 18.07 -6.78 -23.79
CA HIS A 126 17.89 -8.22 -23.59
C HIS A 126 18.57 -9.06 -24.68
N THR A 127 18.69 -8.54 -25.91
CA THR A 127 19.39 -9.22 -27.00
C THR A 127 20.92 -9.16 -26.84
N SER A 128 21.46 -8.03 -26.38
CA SER A 128 22.90 -7.77 -26.32
C SER A 128 23.57 -8.17 -25.00
N ALA A 129 22.88 -7.99 -23.87
CA ALA A 129 23.37 -8.27 -22.51
C ALA A 129 22.22 -8.71 -21.58
N PRO A 130 21.65 -9.92 -21.78
CA PRO A 130 20.46 -10.40 -21.07
C PRO A 130 20.62 -10.49 -19.55
N GLU A 131 21.83 -10.77 -19.04
CA GLU A 131 22.07 -10.88 -17.59
C GLU A 131 22.11 -9.51 -16.89
N GLU A 132 22.35 -8.43 -17.63
CA GLU A 132 22.34 -7.05 -17.11
C GLU A 132 20.99 -6.35 -17.34
N ALA A 133 20.18 -6.87 -18.25
CA ALA A 133 18.94 -6.25 -18.67
C ALA A 133 17.90 -6.27 -17.53
N PRO A 134 17.27 -5.12 -17.19
CA PRO A 134 16.17 -5.08 -16.23
C PRO A 134 15.03 -6.03 -16.59
N ALA A 135 14.34 -6.59 -15.59
CA ALA A 135 13.15 -7.41 -15.80
C ALA A 135 12.04 -6.66 -16.57
N TRP A 136 11.28 -7.35 -17.41
CA TRP A 136 10.09 -6.80 -18.06
C TRP A 136 9.05 -6.38 -17.01
N LEU A 137 8.35 -5.27 -17.26
CA LEU A 137 7.26 -4.81 -16.40
C LEU A 137 5.93 -5.24 -17.00
N LEU A 138 5.09 -5.88 -16.19
CA LEU A 138 3.71 -6.20 -16.53
C LEU A 138 2.76 -5.43 -15.61
N LEU A 139 2.05 -4.47 -16.18
CA LEU A 139 1.02 -3.72 -15.48
C LEU A 139 -0.37 -4.30 -15.78
N VAL A 140 -1.08 -4.70 -14.73
CA VAL A 140 -2.46 -5.17 -14.81
C VAL A 140 -3.40 -4.07 -14.34
N VAL A 141 -4.44 -3.78 -15.12
CA VAL A 141 -5.52 -2.87 -14.73
C VAL A 141 -6.83 -3.63 -14.87
N ASP A 142 -7.37 -4.16 -13.77
CA ASP A 142 -8.63 -4.90 -13.75
C ASP A 142 -9.79 -3.94 -13.43
N GLY A 143 -10.65 -3.69 -14.42
CA GLY A 143 -11.82 -2.81 -14.27
C GLY A 143 -11.58 -1.35 -14.67
N TRP A 144 -11.05 -1.12 -15.88
CA TRP A 144 -10.83 0.23 -16.44
C TRP A 144 -12.06 1.14 -16.37
N ASP A 145 -13.24 0.64 -16.74
CA ASP A 145 -14.47 1.46 -16.75
C ASP A 145 -14.84 1.95 -15.36
N ALA A 146 -14.66 1.13 -14.31
CA ALA A 146 -14.92 1.56 -12.93
C ALA A 146 -13.98 2.71 -12.53
N LEU A 147 -12.69 2.60 -12.86
CA LEU A 147 -11.72 3.65 -12.61
C LEU A 147 -12.02 4.93 -13.40
N ALA A 148 -12.45 4.79 -14.67
CA ALA A 148 -12.82 5.91 -15.52
C ALA A 148 -14.10 6.62 -15.05
N ASP A 149 -15.09 5.86 -14.57
CA ASP A 149 -16.33 6.39 -14.02
C ASP A 149 -16.06 7.19 -12.74
N THR A 150 -15.23 6.67 -11.84
CA THR A 150 -14.81 7.41 -10.63
C THR A 150 -14.02 8.66 -10.98
N ALA A 151 -13.13 8.59 -11.98
CA ALA A 151 -12.36 9.74 -12.47
C ALA A 151 -13.24 10.87 -13.04
N ALA A 152 -14.44 10.56 -13.52
CA ALA A 152 -15.37 11.59 -13.99
C ALA A 152 -15.93 12.46 -12.85
N ALA A 153 -15.96 11.93 -11.62
CA ALA A 153 -16.49 12.62 -10.44
C ALA A 153 -15.40 13.12 -9.47
N ASP A 154 -14.23 12.49 -9.45
CA ASP A 154 -13.14 12.81 -8.52
C ASP A 154 -11.87 13.26 -9.27
N HIS A 155 -11.43 14.50 -8.98
CA HIS A 155 -10.25 15.09 -9.61
C HIS A 155 -8.94 14.37 -9.24
N GLU A 156 -8.79 13.86 -8.01
CA GLU A 156 -7.59 13.11 -7.63
C GLU A 156 -7.52 11.80 -8.42
N VAL A 157 -8.65 11.11 -8.56
CA VAL A 157 -8.73 9.89 -9.37
C VAL A 157 -8.49 10.19 -10.84
N LEU A 158 -9.01 11.29 -11.38
CA LEU A 158 -8.71 11.73 -12.75
C LEU A 158 -7.21 11.88 -13.00
N VAL A 159 -6.49 12.53 -12.09
CA VAL A 159 -5.04 12.71 -12.20
C VAL A 159 -4.30 11.37 -12.16
N LEU A 160 -4.74 10.44 -11.30
CA LEU A 160 -4.14 9.10 -11.22
C LEU A 160 -4.42 8.27 -12.47
N THR A 161 -5.65 8.30 -13.00
CA THR A 161 -6.03 7.61 -14.24
C THR A 161 -5.27 8.15 -15.44
N GLU A 162 -5.06 9.46 -15.52
CA GLU A 162 -4.27 10.09 -16.59
C GLU A 162 -2.78 9.72 -16.49
N ARG A 163 -2.23 9.63 -15.28
CA ARG A 163 -0.87 9.12 -15.06
C ARG A 163 -0.75 7.65 -15.47
N LEU A 164 -1.73 6.83 -15.12
CA LEU A 164 -1.81 5.43 -15.54
C LEU A 164 -1.83 5.31 -17.07
N ARG A 165 -2.63 6.13 -17.75
CA ARG A 165 -2.67 6.22 -19.21
C ARG A 165 -1.30 6.55 -19.81
N GLY A 166 -0.61 7.55 -19.26
CA GLY A 166 0.73 7.94 -19.70
C GLY A 166 1.77 6.81 -19.53
N LEU A 167 1.68 6.02 -18.46
CA LEU A 167 2.53 4.83 -18.28
C LEU A 167 2.27 3.78 -19.36
N LEU A 168 1.01 3.51 -19.70
CA LEU A 168 0.64 2.54 -20.73
C LEU A 168 1.11 2.96 -22.13
N GLU A 169 1.06 4.26 -22.44
CA GLU A 169 1.46 4.79 -23.74
C GLU A 169 2.98 4.89 -23.89
N ASP A 170 3.68 5.41 -22.88
CA ASP A 170 5.11 5.70 -22.99
C ASP A 170 6.02 4.60 -22.41
N GLY A 171 5.43 3.57 -21.80
CA GLY A 171 6.15 2.51 -21.08
C GLY A 171 6.77 1.45 -22.00
N ARG A 172 6.28 1.30 -23.24
CA ARG A 172 6.70 0.22 -24.15
C ARG A 172 8.20 0.20 -24.39
N ALA A 173 8.81 1.36 -24.68
CA ALA A 173 10.25 1.44 -24.97
C ALA A 173 11.16 1.00 -23.82
N VAL A 174 10.67 1.08 -22.57
CA VAL A 174 11.40 0.68 -21.37
C VAL A 174 11.00 -0.70 -20.84
N GLY A 175 10.27 -1.48 -21.65
CA GLY A 175 9.89 -2.83 -21.30
C GLY A 175 8.61 -2.96 -20.48
N LEU A 176 7.71 -1.98 -20.51
CA LEU A 176 6.41 -2.06 -19.84
C LEU A 176 5.32 -2.50 -20.83
N GLY A 177 4.81 -3.70 -20.63
CA GLY A 177 3.59 -4.23 -21.24
C GLY A 177 2.43 -4.20 -20.25
N ALA A 178 1.21 -4.45 -20.75
CA ALA A 178 0.04 -4.39 -19.88
C ALA A 178 -1.10 -5.32 -20.29
N VAL A 179 -1.97 -5.61 -19.31
CA VAL A 179 -3.29 -6.20 -19.52
C VAL A 179 -4.31 -5.27 -18.89
N VAL A 180 -5.26 -4.79 -19.69
CA VAL A 180 -6.31 -3.90 -19.23
C VAL A 180 -7.64 -4.62 -19.42
N THR A 181 -8.39 -4.82 -18.33
CA THR A 181 -9.72 -5.42 -18.39
C THR A 181 -10.79 -4.34 -18.19
N GLY A 182 -11.97 -4.57 -18.74
CA GLY A 182 -13.05 -3.60 -18.68
C GLY A 182 -14.32 -4.12 -19.34
N GLY A 183 -15.23 -3.20 -19.62
CA GLY A 183 -16.44 -3.37 -20.38
C GLY A 183 -16.35 -2.57 -21.68
N ARG A 184 -17.32 -1.70 -21.92
CA ARG A 184 -17.51 -1.03 -23.23
C ARG A 184 -16.39 -0.03 -23.56
N GLY A 185 -15.72 0.58 -22.57
CA GLY A 185 -14.61 1.50 -22.80
C GLY A 185 -13.39 0.89 -23.47
N LEU A 186 -13.26 -0.44 -23.48
CA LEU A 186 -12.20 -1.16 -24.20
C LEU A 186 -12.61 -1.61 -25.61
N LEU A 187 -13.89 -1.53 -25.95
CA LEU A 187 -14.36 -1.74 -27.33
C LEU A 187 -14.05 -0.52 -28.20
N VAL A 188 -14.28 0.67 -27.66
CA VAL A 188 -14.17 1.95 -28.37
C VAL A 188 -13.57 3.05 -27.49
N GLY A 189 -13.04 4.11 -28.11
CA GLY A 189 -12.53 5.29 -27.39
C GLY A 189 -11.04 5.23 -27.05
N ALA A 190 -10.59 6.07 -26.11
CA ALA A 190 -9.17 6.26 -25.81
C ALA A 190 -8.51 4.98 -25.25
N ALA A 191 -9.19 4.27 -24.36
CA ALA A 191 -8.68 3.02 -23.77
C ALA A 191 -8.63 1.86 -24.79
N ALA A 192 -9.51 1.84 -25.77
CA ALA A 192 -9.39 0.91 -26.89
C ALA A 192 -8.16 1.20 -27.76
N ARG A 193 -7.78 2.48 -27.95
CA ARG A 193 -6.66 2.90 -28.82
C ARG A 193 -5.28 2.61 -28.27
N MET A 194 -5.13 2.52 -26.94
CA MET A 194 -3.87 2.08 -26.31
C MET A 194 -3.63 0.57 -26.44
N CYS A 195 -4.68 -0.22 -26.65
CA CYS A 195 -4.58 -1.67 -26.74
C CYS A 195 -4.04 -2.10 -28.11
N THR A 196 -2.95 -2.86 -28.12
CA THR A 196 -2.38 -3.44 -29.34
C THR A 196 -3.14 -4.67 -29.83
N THR A 197 -3.78 -5.39 -28.91
CA THR A 197 -4.62 -6.55 -29.20
C THR A 197 -5.81 -6.52 -28.27
N ARG A 198 -6.99 -6.88 -28.75
CA ARG A 198 -8.22 -6.85 -27.96
C ARG A 198 -9.01 -8.14 -28.09
N VAL A 199 -9.58 -8.58 -26.98
CA VAL A 199 -10.46 -9.75 -26.92
C VAL A 199 -11.73 -9.41 -26.19
N ALA A 200 -12.87 -9.76 -26.79
CA ALA A 200 -14.18 -9.72 -26.17
C ALA A 200 -14.59 -11.12 -25.68
N LEU A 201 -14.59 -11.31 -24.36
CA LEU A 201 -15.06 -12.52 -23.70
C LEU A 201 -16.57 -12.50 -23.49
N GLY A 202 -17.17 -13.68 -23.49
CA GLY A 202 -18.61 -13.86 -23.41
C GLY A 202 -19.32 -13.46 -24.71
N ARG A 203 -20.62 -13.22 -24.58
CA ARG A 203 -21.49 -12.80 -25.67
C ARG A 203 -21.49 -11.29 -25.76
N LEU A 204 -21.17 -10.76 -26.94
CA LEU A 204 -21.39 -9.36 -27.29
C LEU A 204 -22.86 -9.15 -27.68
N ASP A 205 -23.45 -8.05 -27.23
CA ASP A 205 -24.75 -7.62 -27.74
C ASP A 205 -24.62 -7.14 -29.22
N PRO A 206 -25.71 -7.09 -30.01
CA PRO A 206 -25.64 -6.67 -31.41
C PRO A 206 -25.07 -5.26 -31.63
N GLY A 207 -25.21 -4.36 -30.66
CA GLY A 207 -24.63 -3.03 -30.69
C GLY A 207 -23.13 -3.05 -30.40
N GLU A 208 -22.69 -3.81 -29.41
CA GLU A 208 -21.27 -4.03 -29.09
C GLU A 208 -20.52 -4.70 -30.22
N ALA A 209 -21.11 -5.73 -30.84
CA ALA A 209 -20.54 -6.38 -32.02
C ALA A 209 -20.36 -5.37 -33.17
N SER A 210 -21.36 -4.50 -33.39
CA SER A 210 -21.28 -3.44 -34.40
C SER A 210 -20.20 -2.42 -34.07
N LEU A 211 -20.08 -2.01 -32.81
CA LEU A 211 -19.02 -1.09 -32.34
C LEU A 211 -17.62 -1.71 -32.49
N ALA A 212 -17.52 -3.03 -32.28
CA ALA A 212 -16.30 -3.80 -32.46
C ALA A 212 -15.96 -4.11 -33.94
N GLY A 213 -16.85 -3.75 -34.89
CA GLY A 213 -16.68 -4.09 -36.30
C GLY A 213 -16.81 -5.59 -36.61
N LEU A 214 -17.45 -6.36 -35.72
CA LEU A 214 -17.60 -7.80 -35.84
C LEU A 214 -18.93 -8.16 -36.52
N PRO A 215 -18.96 -9.24 -37.33
CA PRO A 215 -20.20 -9.72 -37.93
C PRO A 215 -21.15 -10.19 -36.83
N ARG A 216 -22.45 -9.94 -37.02
CA ARG A 216 -23.50 -10.50 -36.16
C ARG A 216 -23.42 -12.01 -36.20
N ARG A 217 -23.33 -12.64 -35.03
CA ARG A 217 -23.49 -14.09 -34.86
C ARG A 217 -24.67 -14.34 -33.94
N ASP A 218 -25.66 -15.08 -34.44
CA ASP A 218 -26.78 -15.55 -33.65
C ASP A 218 -26.38 -16.80 -32.86
N GLY A 219 -26.77 -16.85 -31.58
CA GLY A 219 -26.88 -18.11 -30.83
C GLY A 219 -25.79 -18.49 -29.81
N THR A 220 -26.28 -19.25 -28.82
CA THR A 220 -25.66 -19.98 -27.69
C THR A 220 -24.88 -19.20 -26.64
N GLU A 221 -25.19 -19.54 -25.38
CA GLU A 221 -24.45 -19.12 -24.20
C GLU A 221 -22.98 -19.58 -24.33
N ARG A 222 -22.05 -18.67 -24.07
CA ARG A 222 -20.62 -18.95 -24.17
C ARG A 222 -20.11 -19.32 -22.78
N PRO A 223 -19.39 -20.44 -22.62
CA PRO A 223 -18.78 -20.74 -21.34
C PRO A 223 -17.76 -19.65 -20.96
N PRO A 224 -17.48 -19.45 -19.66
CA PRO A 224 -16.43 -18.53 -19.22
C PRO A 224 -15.10 -18.79 -19.94
N GLY A 225 -14.43 -17.70 -20.32
CA GLY A 225 -13.18 -17.74 -21.08
C GLY A 225 -13.34 -17.88 -22.59
N ARG A 226 -14.55 -18.14 -23.12
CA ARG A 226 -14.80 -18.11 -24.56
C ARG A 226 -15.06 -16.69 -25.04
N GLY A 227 -14.44 -16.32 -26.15
CA GLY A 227 -14.56 -14.96 -26.70
C GLY A 227 -14.15 -14.86 -28.15
N GLN A 228 -13.98 -13.62 -28.62
CA GLN A 228 -13.51 -13.29 -29.96
C GLN A 228 -12.39 -12.27 -29.90
N ARG A 229 -11.35 -12.50 -30.70
CA ARG A 229 -10.32 -11.49 -30.96
C ARG A 229 -10.88 -10.43 -31.90
N LEU A 230 -10.73 -9.16 -31.56
CA LEU A 230 -11.41 -8.07 -32.28
C LEU A 230 -10.73 -7.75 -33.62
N GLU A 231 -9.45 -8.09 -33.78
CA GLU A 231 -8.68 -7.77 -34.98
C GLU A 231 -9.10 -8.62 -36.19
N ASP A 232 -9.46 -9.88 -35.97
CA ASP A 232 -9.77 -10.85 -37.03
C ASP A 232 -11.07 -11.64 -36.80
N GLY A 233 -11.75 -11.43 -35.67
CA GLY A 233 -12.99 -12.11 -35.33
C GLY A 233 -12.83 -13.59 -35.03
N LEU A 234 -11.58 -14.08 -34.88
CA LEU A 234 -11.34 -15.48 -34.55
C LEU A 234 -11.78 -15.78 -33.13
N GLU A 235 -12.33 -16.99 -32.97
CA GLU A 235 -12.82 -17.43 -31.67
C GLU A 235 -11.66 -17.86 -30.78
N VAL A 236 -11.71 -17.47 -29.51
CA VAL A 236 -10.68 -17.80 -28.53
C VAL A 236 -11.28 -18.51 -27.33
N GLN A 237 -10.50 -19.40 -26.73
CA GLN A 237 -10.78 -20.02 -25.45
C GLN A 237 -9.60 -19.79 -24.51
N VAL A 238 -9.83 -19.03 -23.45
CA VAL A 238 -8.85 -18.76 -22.38
C VAL A 238 -8.53 -20.05 -21.63
N ALA A 239 -7.24 -20.27 -21.38
CA ALA A 239 -6.76 -21.32 -20.48
C ALA A 239 -6.90 -20.90 -19.01
N HIS A 240 -7.01 -21.86 -18.10
CA HIS A 240 -7.02 -21.64 -16.65
C HIS A 240 -5.92 -22.46 -15.99
N LEU A 241 -5.57 -22.12 -14.76
CA LEU A 241 -4.51 -22.79 -13.99
C LEU A 241 -5.03 -24.13 -13.46
N GLY A 242 -4.30 -25.22 -13.70
CA GLY A 242 -4.74 -26.55 -13.29
C GLY A 242 -6.02 -27.02 -14.00
N ALA A 243 -6.67 -28.05 -13.45
CA ALA A 243 -7.83 -28.70 -14.07
C ALA A 243 -9.18 -28.08 -13.70
N ASP A 244 -9.28 -27.38 -12.57
CA ASP A 244 -10.54 -26.80 -12.06
C ASP A 244 -10.57 -25.27 -12.28
N PRO A 245 -11.52 -24.74 -13.08
CA PRO A 245 -11.66 -23.31 -13.33
C PRO A 245 -12.27 -22.52 -12.16
N SER A 246 -12.68 -23.16 -11.06
CA SER A 246 -13.26 -22.50 -9.90
C SER A 246 -12.31 -21.48 -9.26
N GLY A 247 -12.84 -20.38 -8.72
CA GLY A 247 -12.02 -19.32 -8.12
C GLY A 247 -11.10 -19.81 -7.00
N GLY A 248 -11.59 -20.73 -6.16
CA GLY A 248 -10.80 -21.34 -5.09
C GLY A 248 -9.64 -22.19 -5.63
N ALA A 249 -9.88 -23.01 -6.65
CA ALA A 249 -8.83 -23.81 -7.27
C ALA A 249 -7.78 -22.96 -8.00
N GLN A 250 -8.19 -21.87 -8.65
CA GLN A 250 -7.26 -20.90 -9.26
C GLN A 250 -6.36 -20.24 -8.21
N THR A 251 -6.93 -19.82 -7.08
CA THR A 251 -6.16 -19.28 -5.95
C THR A 251 -5.17 -20.30 -5.39
N GLN A 252 -5.60 -21.55 -5.21
CA GLN A 252 -4.73 -22.62 -4.75
C GLN A 252 -3.59 -22.91 -5.73
N ALA A 253 -3.87 -22.89 -7.03
CA ALA A 253 -2.85 -23.07 -8.06
C ALA A 253 -1.79 -21.95 -8.03
N ILE A 254 -2.21 -20.71 -7.79
CA ILE A 254 -1.29 -19.57 -7.62
C ILE A 254 -0.41 -19.76 -6.39
N HIS A 255 -0.98 -20.16 -5.24
CA HIS A 255 -0.20 -20.43 -4.03
C HIS A 255 0.76 -21.60 -4.20
N GLY A 256 0.36 -22.65 -4.93
CA GLY A 256 1.26 -23.75 -5.31
C GLY A 256 2.44 -23.26 -6.15
N LEU A 257 2.17 -22.46 -7.17
CA LEU A 257 3.22 -21.83 -7.98
C LEU A 257 4.16 -20.96 -7.13
N ALA A 258 3.63 -20.17 -6.20
CA ALA A 258 4.42 -19.33 -5.31
C ALA A 258 5.40 -20.15 -4.44
N ALA A 259 4.97 -21.32 -3.97
CA ALA A 259 5.80 -22.20 -3.14
C ALA A 259 6.98 -22.82 -3.91
N ASP A 260 6.82 -23.04 -5.22
CA ASP A 260 7.83 -23.64 -6.09
C ASP A 260 8.82 -22.61 -6.67
N LEU A 261 8.50 -21.31 -6.59
CA LEU A 261 9.33 -20.26 -7.17
C LEU A 261 10.54 -19.93 -6.27
N PRO A 262 11.76 -19.88 -6.84
CA PRO A 262 12.94 -19.53 -6.08
C PRO A 262 12.89 -18.08 -5.60
N SER A 263 13.33 -17.85 -4.37
CA SER A 263 13.57 -16.51 -3.82
C SER A 263 14.85 -15.92 -4.43
N SER A 264 14.78 -15.42 -5.67
CA SER A 264 15.91 -14.74 -6.32
C SER A 264 15.79 -13.23 -6.18
N ASP A 265 16.84 -12.58 -5.67
CA ASP A 265 16.87 -11.13 -5.51
C ASP A 265 16.98 -10.37 -6.84
N ALA A 266 17.49 -11.01 -7.90
CA ALA A 266 17.72 -10.36 -9.20
C ALA A 266 16.43 -9.86 -9.87
N CYS A 267 15.27 -10.39 -9.48
CA CYS A 267 13.96 -10.05 -10.06
C CYS A 267 13.03 -9.37 -9.06
N ARG A 268 13.48 -9.03 -7.84
CA ARG A 268 12.57 -8.51 -6.82
C ARG A 268 11.98 -7.15 -7.26
N PRO A 269 10.64 -7.06 -7.37
CA PRO A 269 9.99 -5.79 -7.65
C PRO A 269 10.12 -4.84 -6.45
N PHE A 270 10.03 -3.53 -6.67
CA PHE A 270 9.73 -2.63 -5.56
C PHE A 270 8.31 -2.95 -5.03
N THR A 271 8.10 -2.79 -3.73
CA THR A 271 6.82 -3.09 -3.09
C THR A 271 6.03 -1.83 -2.79
N VAL A 272 4.71 -1.94 -2.87
CA VAL A 272 3.80 -0.90 -2.34
C VAL A 272 3.19 -1.43 -1.07
N GLY A 273 3.77 -0.98 0.04
CA GLY A 273 3.39 -1.40 1.37
C GLY A 273 1.91 -1.20 1.68
N ARG A 274 1.44 -1.92 2.69
CA ARG A 274 0.13 -1.72 3.31
C ARG A 274 0.34 -1.68 4.82
N LEU A 275 -0.16 -0.61 5.45
CA LEU A 275 -0.17 -0.57 6.90
C LEU A 275 -1.01 -1.74 7.44
N PRO A 276 -0.48 -2.52 8.39
CA PRO A 276 -1.27 -3.54 9.08
C PRO A 276 -2.55 -2.93 9.67
N ASP A 277 -3.62 -3.72 9.72
CA ASP A 277 -4.87 -3.27 10.37
C ASP A 277 -4.70 -3.24 11.90
N VAL A 278 -3.95 -4.20 12.45
CA VAL A 278 -3.62 -4.32 13.87
C VAL A 278 -2.17 -4.78 13.99
N VAL A 279 -1.44 -4.27 14.98
CA VAL A 279 -0.10 -4.74 15.35
C VAL A 279 -0.13 -5.02 16.85
N ALA A 280 0.22 -6.24 17.26
CA ALA A 280 0.34 -6.54 18.69
C ALA A 280 1.68 -6.05 19.24
N LEU A 281 1.72 -5.54 20.47
CA LEU A 281 2.97 -5.06 21.08
C LEU A 281 4.00 -6.20 21.22
N SER A 282 3.52 -7.42 21.44
CA SER A 282 4.31 -8.65 21.52
C SER A 282 4.98 -9.04 20.20
N GLU A 283 4.46 -8.60 19.05
CA GLU A 283 5.06 -8.84 17.72
C GLU A 283 6.26 -7.94 17.44
N LEU A 284 6.42 -6.85 18.18
CA LEU A 284 7.54 -5.93 18.00
C LEU A 284 8.78 -6.44 18.75
N PRO A 285 9.97 -6.45 18.13
CA PRO A 285 11.17 -7.02 18.73
C PRO A 285 11.55 -6.32 20.04
N ALA A 286 12.10 -7.08 20.99
CA ALA A 286 12.63 -6.52 22.23
C ALA A 286 13.97 -5.84 21.94
N THR A 287 14.02 -4.51 22.04
CA THR A 287 15.22 -3.70 21.78
C THR A 287 15.29 -2.56 22.81
N GLN A 288 16.42 -1.86 22.86
CA GLN A 288 16.53 -0.61 23.65
C GLN A 288 15.80 0.57 23.00
N GLU A 289 15.39 0.41 21.74
CA GLU A 289 14.63 1.42 21.02
C GLU A 289 13.15 1.35 21.44
N LEU A 290 12.51 2.50 21.54
CA LEU A 290 11.10 2.58 21.88
C LEU A 290 10.29 2.38 20.60
N LEU A 291 10.22 1.12 20.17
CA LEU A 291 9.42 0.67 19.03
C LEU A 291 7.93 0.83 19.32
N VAL A 292 7.24 1.61 18.49
CA VAL A 292 5.83 2.00 18.70
C VAL A 292 4.87 1.37 17.70
N GLY A 293 5.34 0.79 16.60
CA GLY A 293 4.47 0.21 15.58
C GLY A 293 5.22 -0.42 14.41
N ARG A 294 4.49 -0.67 13.32
CA ARG A 294 5.05 -1.12 12.04
C ARG A 294 4.70 -0.17 10.91
N ASP A 295 5.62 -0.02 9.96
CA ASP A 295 5.40 0.77 8.74
C ASP A 295 4.61 -0.03 7.67
N GLU A 296 4.49 0.56 6.49
CA GLU A 296 3.78 -0.05 5.36
C GLU A 296 4.48 -1.30 4.79
N ASN A 297 5.78 -1.45 5.02
CA ASN A 297 6.55 -2.64 4.65
C ASN A 297 6.59 -3.68 5.77
N GLY A 298 5.86 -3.43 6.86
CA GLY A 298 5.85 -4.28 8.04
C GLY A 298 7.13 -4.17 8.88
N LEU A 299 8.02 -3.21 8.63
CA LEU A 299 9.22 -3.01 9.46
C LEU A 299 8.83 -2.37 10.79
N ALA A 300 9.44 -2.83 11.88
CA ALA A 300 9.23 -2.22 13.18
C ALA A 300 9.83 -0.80 13.21
N VAL A 301 9.02 0.17 13.61
CA VAL A 301 9.40 1.58 13.67
C VAL A 301 9.23 2.12 15.09
N GLY A 302 10.10 3.04 15.46
CA GLY A 302 10.20 3.54 16.82
C GLY A 302 11.03 4.81 16.87
N PHE A 303 11.23 5.28 18.09
CA PHE A 303 12.12 6.41 18.35
C PHE A 303 13.22 6.01 19.32
N ARG A 304 14.35 6.72 19.23
CA ARG A 304 15.51 6.58 20.10
C ARG A 304 15.69 7.87 20.89
N PRO A 305 15.45 7.89 22.21
CA PRO A 305 15.60 9.11 23.02
C PRO A 305 16.96 9.80 22.91
N THR A 306 18.04 9.03 22.67
CA THR A 306 19.40 9.57 22.52
C THR A 306 19.62 10.30 21.20
N ASP A 307 18.88 9.93 20.16
CA ASP A 307 19.10 10.37 18.79
C ASP A 307 18.02 11.38 18.36
N ASP A 308 16.76 11.07 18.64
CA ASP A 308 15.60 11.81 18.14
C ASP A 308 15.13 12.92 19.10
N GLY A 309 15.73 12.97 20.28
CA GLY A 309 15.35 13.87 21.38
C GLY A 309 14.45 13.20 22.40
N ARG A 310 14.27 13.86 23.54
CA ARG A 310 13.58 13.31 24.73
C ARG A 310 12.21 13.95 24.98
N ARG A 311 11.71 14.68 23.99
CA ARG A 311 10.37 15.28 23.97
C ARG A 311 9.62 14.73 22.77
N LEU A 312 8.49 14.07 23.03
CA LEU A 312 7.68 13.43 22.01
C LEU A 312 6.23 13.90 22.13
N LEU A 313 5.67 14.42 21.03
CA LEU A 313 4.26 14.78 20.96
C LEU A 313 3.44 13.64 20.33
N VAL A 314 2.30 13.29 20.91
CA VAL A 314 1.31 12.38 20.31
C VAL A 314 0.05 13.19 19.99
N ALA A 315 -0.02 13.69 18.76
CA ALA A 315 -1.13 14.52 18.30
C ALA A 315 -2.19 13.69 17.57
N GLY A 316 -3.46 14.01 17.76
CA GLY A 316 -4.55 13.44 16.97
C GLY A 316 -5.93 13.78 17.56
N PRO A 317 -7.02 13.67 16.79
CA PRO A 317 -8.36 13.92 17.29
C PRO A 317 -8.79 12.85 18.32
N ARG A 318 -9.94 13.07 18.97
CA ARG A 318 -10.56 12.05 19.83
C ARG A 318 -10.81 10.75 19.06
N GLY A 319 -10.51 9.61 19.68
CA GLY A 319 -10.65 8.29 19.05
C GLY A 319 -9.50 7.89 18.11
N SER A 320 -8.49 8.73 17.91
CA SER A 320 -7.34 8.44 17.05
C SER A 320 -6.37 7.37 17.58
N GLY A 321 -6.50 6.96 18.84
CA GLY A 321 -5.59 6.00 19.49
C GLY A 321 -4.45 6.63 20.29
N ARG A 322 -4.50 7.93 20.63
CA ARG A 322 -3.52 8.62 21.50
C ARG A 322 -3.22 7.85 22.79
N THR A 323 -4.26 7.42 23.50
CA THR A 323 -4.14 6.65 24.74
C THR A 323 -3.48 5.29 24.51
N THR A 324 -3.80 4.60 23.40
CA THR A 324 -3.12 3.36 22.99
C THR A 324 -1.64 3.61 22.66
N ALA A 325 -1.30 4.73 22.02
CA ALA A 325 0.09 5.08 21.75
C ALA A 325 0.87 5.36 23.04
N LEU A 326 0.29 6.09 24.00
CA LEU A 326 0.88 6.28 25.33
C LEU A 326 1.06 4.93 26.04
N ALA A 327 0.11 4.01 25.90
CA ALA A 327 0.21 2.66 26.45
C ALA A 327 1.38 1.87 25.93
N THR A 328 1.54 1.88 24.61
CA THR A 328 2.64 1.23 23.92
C THR A 328 3.98 1.81 24.35
N ILE A 329 4.09 3.13 24.44
CA ILE A 329 5.31 3.79 24.90
C ILE A 329 5.59 3.46 26.38
N ALA A 330 4.59 3.50 27.25
CA ALA A 330 4.74 3.17 28.67
C ALA A 330 5.22 1.73 28.88
N ALA A 331 4.63 0.77 28.16
CA ALA A 331 5.04 -0.63 28.22
C ALA A 331 6.49 -0.82 27.72
N ARG A 332 6.90 -0.09 26.68
CA ARG A 332 8.29 -0.11 26.17
C ARG A 332 9.28 0.56 27.13
N CYS A 333 8.88 1.64 27.80
CA CYS A 333 9.68 2.27 28.86
C CYS A 333 9.89 1.30 30.03
N ALA A 334 8.83 0.64 30.50
CA ALA A 334 8.93 -0.36 31.56
C ALA A 334 9.84 -1.54 31.15
N ALA A 335 9.71 -2.04 29.91
CA ALA A 335 10.55 -3.13 29.39
C ALA A 335 12.03 -2.75 29.24
N THR A 336 12.33 -1.46 29.08
CA THR A 336 13.70 -0.92 29.01
C THR A 336 14.23 -0.49 30.39
N GLY A 337 13.46 -0.68 31.46
CA GLY A 337 13.84 -0.39 32.84
C GLY A 337 13.69 1.07 33.25
N LEU A 338 12.94 1.89 32.51
CA LEU A 338 12.64 3.27 32.88
C LEU A 338 11.47 3.33 33.86
N THR A 339 11.67 4.02 34.99
CA THR A 339 10.56 4.38 35.87
C THR A 339 9.56 5.22 35.08
N THR A 340 8.28 4.83 35.11
CA THR A 340 7.26 5.42 34.24
C THR A 340 6.12 6.03 35.07
N VAL A 341 5.80 7.29 34.80
CA VAL A 341 4.73 8.06 35.44
C VAL A 341 3.72 8.51 34.38
N LEU A 342 2.44 8.34 34.68
CA LEU A 342 1.34 8.85 33.86
C LEU A 342 0.64 10.00 34.59
N VAL A 343 0.60 11.16 33.95
CA VAL A 343 -0.11 12.36 34.42
C VAL A 343 -1.37 12.54 33.58
N SER A 344 -2.51 12.82 34.22
CA SER A 344 -3.77 13.09 33.50
C SER A 344 -4.65 14.03 34.32
N ALA A 345 -5.50 14.82 33.65
CA ALA A 345 -6.45 15.68 34.35
C ALA A 345 -7.52 14.90 35.12
N ARG A 346 -7.82 13.66 34.70
CA ARG A 346 -8.78 12.75 35.35
C ARG A 346 -8.15 11.38 35.59
N PRO A 347 -7.47 11.18 36.73
CA PRO A 347 -6.90 9.89 37.08
C PRO A 347 -7.98 8.81 37.10
N GLY A 348 -7.98 7.88 36.14
CA GLY A 348 -8.91 6.75 36.08
C GLY A 348 -9.70 6.57 34.76
N ALA A 349 -9.64 7.53 33.83
CA ALA A 349 -10.24 7.37 32.50
C ALA A 349 -9.37 6.47 31.59
N SER A 350 -9.65 5.15 31.59
CA SER A 350 -9.30 4.16 30.55
C SER A 350 -7.82 4.03 30.07
N ALA A 351 -7.01 3.33 30.88
CA ALA A 351 -5.85 2.44 30.59
C ALA A 351 -4.54 2.98 29.95
N PRO A 352 -3.35 2.56 30.47
CA PRO A 352 -2.87 1.17 30.40
C PRO A 352 -2.22 0.61 31.69
N GLU A 353 -2.20 -0.71 31.88
CA GLU A 353 -1.54 -1.40 33.01
C GLU A 353 -0.35 -2.24 32.51
N PRO A 354 0.89 -1.72 32.71
CA PRO A 354 1.94 -2.34 33.55
C PRO A 354 2.31 -1.40 34.74
N PRO A 355 3.28 -1.70 35.65
CA PRO A 355 3.45 -0.93 36.89
C PRO A 355 3.91 0.52 36.61
N LEU A 356 2.97 1.46 36.63
CA LEU A 356 3.20 2.88 36.43
C LEU A 356 2.46 3.72 37.47
N THR A 357 3.12 4.76 37.96
CA THR A 357 2.53 5.66 38.96
C THR A 357 1.61 6.66 38.25
N ARG A 358 0.37 6.79 38.73
CA ARG A 358 -0.64 7.69 38.18
C ARG A 358 -0.74 8.95 39.03
N LEU A 359 -0.67 10.12 38.41
CA LEU A 359 -0.71 11.42 39.07
C LEU A 359 -1.82 12.29 38.46
N GLY A 360 -2.51 13.04 39.32
CA GLY A 360 -3.46 14.07 38.93
C GLY A 360 -2.86 15.49 38.98
N PRO A 361 -3.66 16.53 38.68
CA PRO A 361 -3.21 17.93 38.67
C PRO A 361 -2.60 18.42 40.00
N ASP A 362 -3.01 17.83 41.13
CA ASP A 362 -2.59 18.27 42.47
C ASP A 362 -1.35 17.51 42.99
N ASP A 363 -0.91 16.45 42.31
CA ASP A 363 0.17 15.56 42.77
C ASP A 363 1.59 16.07 42.42
N VAL A 364 1.79 17.38 42.36
CA VAL A 364 3.06 17.99 41.91
C VAL A 364 4.24 17.57 42.80
N GLU A 365 4.05 17.54 44.11
CA GLU A 365 5.09 17.12 45.06
C GLU A 365 5.53 15.66 44.83
N ARG A 366 4.59 14.81 44.42
CA ARG A 366 4.84 13.41 44.11
C ARG A 366 5.61 13.24 42.80
N LEU A 367 5.31 14.05 41.78
CA LEU A 367 6.09 14.10 40.55
C LEU A 367 7.53 14.53 40.84
N VAL A 368 7.70 15.63 41.58
CA VAL A 368 9.02 16.20 41.89
C VAL A 368 9.87 15.23 42.74
N SER A 369 9.28 14.60 43.74
CA SER A 369 9.99 13.60 44.56
C SER A 369 10.40 12.36 43.75
N THR A 370 9.54 11.90 42.84
CA THR A 370 9.86 10.77 41.95
C THR A 370 11.00 11.12 40.98
N HIS A 371 10.97 12.31 40.36
CA HIS A 371 12.05 12.79 39.48
C HIS A 371 13.38 12.96 40.22
N ARG A 372 13.35 13.40 41.49
CA ARG A 372 14.57 13.49 42.31
C ARG A 372 15.17 12.12 42.62
N ALA A 373 14.34 11.09 42.80
CA ALA A 373 14.79 9.72 43.05
C ALA A 373 15.34 9.06 41.79
N ASP A 374 14.74 9.33 40.63
CA ASP A 374 15.18 8.85 39.32
C ASP A 374 15.13 9.99 38.27
N PRO A 375 16.25 10.68 38.00
CA PRO A 375 16.30 11.74 36.99
C PRO A 375 16.02 11.26 35.56
N ARG A 376 16.09 9.94 35.31
CA ARG A 376 15.81 9.32 34.00
C ARG A 376 14.33 8.95 33.84
N LEU A 377 13.46 9.52 34.66
CA LEU A 377 12.02 9.29 34.66
C LEU A 377 11.40 9.46 33.26
N ALA A 378 10.54 8.52 32.87
CA ALA A 378 9.65 8.64 31.73
C ALA A 378 8.29 9.18 32.18
N VAL A 379 7.98 10.42 31.81
CA VAL A 379 6.72 11.08 32.13
C VAL A 379 5.83 11.10 30.89
N LEU A 380 4.70 10.41 30.96
CA LEU A 380 3.65 10.44 29.94
C LEU A 380 2.50 11.29 30.44
N VAL A 381 1.99 12.18 29.59
CA VAL A 381 0.89 13.08 29.90
C VAL A 381 -0.24 12.79 28.92
N ASP A 382 -1.38 12.32 29.44
CA ASP A 382 -2.58 12.12 28.62
C ASP A 382 -3.48 13.36 28.67
N ASP A 383 -4.09 13.69 27.52
CA ASP A 383 -4.86 14.92 27.30
C ASP A 383 -4.19 16.17 27.90
N ALA A 384 -2.92 16.41 27.56
CA ALA A 384 -2.07 17.43 28.16
C ALA A 384 -2.65 18.86 28.07
N GLU A 385 -3.47 19.15 27.04
CA GLU A 385 -4.20 20.40 26.89
C GLU A 385 -5.15 20.69 28.07
N GLN A 386 -5.64 19.67 28.77
CA GLN A 386 -6.54 19.83 29.91
C GLN A 386 -5.82 20.29 31.18
N LEU A 387 -4.49 20.18 31.22
CA LEU A 387 -3.66 20.62 32.35
C LEU A 387 -3.23 22.08 32.24
N LEU A 388 -3.44 22.73 31.10
CA LEU A 388 -2.96 24.08 30.83
C LEU A 388 -3.36 25.06 31.94
N GLY A 389 -2.36 25.75 32.52
CA GLY A 389 -2.57 26.73 33.59
C GLY A 389 -2.70 26.15 35.00
N THR A 390 -2.60 24.83 35.17
CA THR A 390 -2.49 24.20 36.49
C THR A 390 -1.05 24.28 37.04
N THR A 391 -0.87 24.03 38.32
CA THR A 391 0.46 23.87 38.94
C THR A 391 1.24 22.70 38.33
N MET A 392 0.54 21.64 37.91
CA MET A 392 1.13 20.52 37.19
C MET A 392 1.69 20.91 35.82
N ASP A 393 0.99 21.75 35.06
CA ASP A 393 1.51 22.28 33.77
C ASP A 393 2.81 23.08 33.95
N VAL A 394 2.90 23.88 35.02
CA VAL A 394 4.15 24.58 35.36
C VAL A 394 5.28 23.58 35.66
N ALA A 395 5.03 22.59 36.51
CA ALA A 395 6.03 21.58 36.87
C ALA A 395 6.49 20.74 35.65
N LEU A 396 5.56 20.35 34.78
CA LEU A 396 5.86 19.62 33.55
C LEU A 396 6.64 20.49 32.55
N THR A 397 6.35 21.78 32.48
CA THR A 397 7.11 22.74 31.64
C THR A 397 8.55 22.88 32.13
N GLU A 398 8.77 22.95 33.45
CA GLU A 398 10.13 22.96 34.03
C GLU A 398 10.87 21.65 33.76
N LEU A 399 10.18 20.51 33.82
CA LEU A 399 10.73 19.21 33.49
C LEU A 399 11.11 19.12 32.01
N ALA A 400 10.26 19.62 31.10
CA ALA A 400 10.53 19.68 29.66
C ALA A 400 11.82 20.44 29.32
N ALA A 401 12.15 21.48 30.09
CA ALA A 401 13.38 22.25 29.92
C ALA A 401 14.65 21.49 30.37
N ARG A 402 14.51 20.48 31.24
CA ARG A 402 15.63 19.73 31.83
C ARG A 402 15.77 18.31 31.30
N VAL A 403 14.72 17.75 30.70
CA VAL A 403 14.63 16.34 30.30
C VAL A 403 15.80 15.88 29.41
N GLU A 404 16.32 16.77 28.57
CA GLU A 404 17.49 16.50 27.73
C GLU A 404 18.77 16.26 28.55
N ARG A 405 18.98 17.09 29.56
CA ARG A 405 20.14 17.02 30.46
C ARG A 405 20.03 15.85 31.43
N ASP A 406 18.83 15.63 31.98
CA ASP A 406 18.60 14.62 33.02
C ASP A 406 18.55 13.19 32.43
N GLY A 407 18.38 13.06 31.12
CA GLY A 407 18.37 11.78 30.43
C GLY A 407 17.05 11.02 30.57
N GLY A 408 15.97 11.72 30.93
CA GLY A 408 14.61 11.19 31.02
C GLY A 408 13.89 11.15 29.67
N LEU A 409 12.56 11.09 29.73
CA LEU A 409 11.67 11.14 28.58
C LEU A 409 10.38 11.86 28.96
N LEU A 410 9.90 12.79 28.12
CA LEU A 410 8.61 13.45 28.27
C LEU A 410 7.76 13.24 27.02
N VAL A 411 6.59 12.63 27.20
CA VAL A 411 5.63 12.36 26.14
C VAL A 411 4.30 13.05 26.46
N CYS A 412 3.79 13.87 25.56
CA CYS A 412 2.48 14.51 25.73
C CYS A 412 1.53 14.08 24.62
N ALA A 413 0.38 13.53 24.99
CA ALA A 413 -0.74 13.38 24.07
C ALA A 413 -1.61 14.63 24.09
N ALA A 414 -1.99 15.14 22.92
CA ALA A 414 -2.85 16.31 22.81
C ALA A 414 -3.73 16.30 21.55
N ASP A 415 -4.86 17.01 21.60
CA ASP A 415 -5.81 17.08 20.47
C ASP A 415 -5.19 17.92 19.33
N SER A 416 -5.11 17.37 18.11
CA SER A 416 -4.48 18.07 16.98
C SER A 416 -5.13 19.42 16.67
N ALA A 417 -6.43 19.56 16.96
CA ALA A 417 -7.17 20.80 16.73
C ALA A 417 -6.78 21.94 17.68
N VAL A 418 -6.25 21.64 18.87
CA VAL A 418 -5.92 22.67 19.86
C VAL A 418 -4.44 23.05 19.85
N ILE A 419 -3.54 22.13 19.45
CA ILE A 419 -2.09 22.32 19.55
C ILE A 419 -1.61 23.60 18.85
N GLY A 420 -2.13 23.89 17.65
CA GLY A 420 -1.77 25.09 16.89
C GLY A 420 -2.13 26.43 17.56
N THR A 421 -2.99 26.40 18.59
CA THR A 421 -3.42 27.60 19.34
C THR A 421 -2.68 27.78 20.67
N LEU A 422 -1.88 26.79 21.09
CA LEU A 422 -1.17 26.79 22.35
C LEU A 422 0.23 27.40 22.18
N PHE A 423 0.45 28.58 22.78
CA PHE A 423 1.74 29.29 22.73
C PHE A 423 2.59 29.13 24.00
N ARG A 424 2.05 28.46 25.03
CA ARG A 424 2.70 28.26 26.33
C ARG A 424 2.29 26.92 26.94
N GLY A 425 2.98 26.52 28.01
CA GLY A 425 2.73 25.28 28.74
C GLY A 425 3.47 24.08 28.14
N VAL A 426 3.30 22.92 28.78
CA VAL A 426 4.05 21.70 28.46
C VAL A 426 3.86 21.27 27.00
N VAL A 427 2.64 21.36 26.48
CA VAL A 427 2.33 20.98 25.08
C VAL A 427 3.10 21.82 24.09
N ALA A 428 3.19 23.14 24.32
CA ALA A 428 3.96 24.03 23.44
C ALA A 428 5.46 23.69 23.48
N GLU A 429 6.03 23.43 24.67
CA GLU A 429 7.44 23.04 24.81
C GLU A 429 7.78 21.71 24.15
N VAL A 430 6.87 20.72 24.25
CA VAL A 430 7.05 19.39 23.63
C VAL A 430 6.80 19.42 22.13
N ALA A 431 5.97 20.35 21.62
CA ALA A 431 5.73 20.50 20.19
C ALA A 431 6.87 21.21 19.44
N ARG A 432 7.68 22.06 20.11
CA ARG A 432 8.78 22.83 19.48
C ARG A 432 9.72 22.00 18.59
N PRO A 433 10.20 20.80 19.00
CA PRO A 433 11.12 20.00 18.19
C PRO A 433 10.48 19.38 16.95
N ARG A 434 9.13 19.36 16.85
CA ARG A 434 8.38 18.67 15.79
C ARG A 434 8.72 17.18 15.67
N THR A 435 8.93 16.54 16.81
CA THR A 435 9.19 15.09 16.91
C THR A 435 7.99 14.43 17.58
N GLY A 436 7.42 13.40 16.97
CA GLY A 436 6.17 12.86 17.48
C GLY A 436 5.41 11.88 16.59
N LEU A 437 4.25 11.50 17.08
CA LEU A 437 3.22 10.74 16.36
C LEU A 437 2.07 11.69 15.99
N LEU A 438 1.66 11.65 14.73
CA LEU A 438 0.41 12.24 14.27
C LEU A 438 -0.57 11.13 13.91
N LEU A 439 -1.60 10.95 14.73
CA LEU A 439 -2.57 9.86 14.63
C LEU A 439 -3.87 10.32 13.98
N ALA A 440 -4.41 9.47 13.11
CA ALA A 440 -5.66 9.66 12.39
C ALA A 440 -5.89 11.09 11.86
N PRO A 441 -4.93 11.66 11.09
CA PRO A 441 -5.09 13.00 10.54
C PRO A 441 -6.33 13.06 9.65
N THR A 442 -7.17 14.07 9.89
CA THR A 442 -8.46 14.31 9.24
C THR A 442 -8.39 15.36 8.13
N GLY A 443 -7.27 16.06 8.02
CA GLY A 443 -7.03 16.94 6.88
C GLY A 443 -5.57 17.38 6.75
N PRO A 444 -5.24 18.13 5.68
CA PRO A 444 -3.90 18.65 5.45
C PRO A 444 -3.37 19.53 6.60
N LEU A 445 -4.26 20.25 7.29
CA LEU A 445 -3.92 21.16 8.39
C LEU A 445 -3.39 20.44 9.63
N ASP A 446 -3.79 19.18 9.86
CA ASP A 446 -3.26 18.40 11.00
C ASP A 446 -1.74 18.20 10.89
N GLY A 447 -1.20 18.25 9.68
CA GLY A 447 0.24 18.12 9.41
C GLY A 447 1.07 19.32 9.87
N ASP A 448 0.47 20.50 10.01
CA ASP A 448 1.20 21.75 10.30
C ASP A 448 1.90 21.69 11.67
N VAL A 449 1.35 20.94 12.63
CA VAL A 449 1.96 20.69 13.95
C VAL A 449 3.38 20.15 13.84
N PHE A 450 3.62 19.31 12.83
CA PHE A 450 4.91 18.69 12.55
C PHE A 450 5.62 19.27 11.32
N GLY A 451 5.03 20.28 10.66
CA GLY A 451 5.52 20.82 9.40
C GLY A 451 5.36 19.87 8.21
N LEU A 452 4.42 18.93 8.28
CA LEU A 452 4.13 17.98 7.21
C LEU A 452 3.15 18.54 6.20
N ARG A 453 3.33 18.17 4.93
CA ARG A 453 2.30 18.31 3.90
C ARG A 453 1.60 16.98 3.74
N LEU A 454 0.45 16.85 4.39
CA LEU A 454 -0.35 15.64 4.28
C LEU A 454 -1.21 15.68 3.01
N PRO A 455 -1.39 14.53 2.33
CA PRO A 455 -2.42 14.39 1.32
C PRO A 455 -3.81 14.54 1.95
N ARG A 456 -4.86 14.67 1.11
CA ARG A 456 -6.24 14.67 1.62
C ARG A 456 -6.49 13.43 2.47
N ALA A 457 -7.16 13.66 3.60
CA ALA A 457 -7.27 12.66 4.65
C ALA A 457 -8.09 11.44 4.22
N ARG A 458 -7.61 10.29 4.67
CA ARG A 458 -8.33 9.01 4.65
C ARG A 458 -9.47 9.03 5.65
N GLU A 459 -10.31 7.99 5.62
CA GLU A 459 -11.09 7.65 6.80
C GLU A 459 -10.15 7.43 8.01
N PRO A 460 -10.39 8.14 9.12
CA PRO A 460 -9.54 8.03 10.30
C PRO A 460 -9.65 6.62 10.88
N HIS A 461 -8.51 5.91 10.93
CA HIS A 461 -8.40 4.62 11.60
C HIS A 461 -7.59 4.78 12.87
N ALA A 462 -8.10 4.27 14.00
CA ALA A 462 -7.41 4.34 15.26
C ALA A 462 -6.02 3.66 15.16
N GLY A 463 -5.01 4.33 15.69
CA GLY A 463 -3.61 3.87 15.68
C GLY A 463 -2.88 4.05 14.34
N ARG A 464 -3.56 4.40 13.23
CA ARG A 464 -2.86 4.78 11.99
C ARG A 464 -2.37 6.20 12.08
N GLY A 465 -1.18 6.46 11.56
CA GLY A 465 -0.62 7.79 11.60
C GLY A 465 0.73 7.92 10.94
N HIS A 466 1.45 8.97 11.32
CA HIS A 466 2.80 9.26 10.90
C HIS A 466 3.71 9.41 12.11
N LEU A 467 4.87 8.76 12.08
CA LEU A 467 5.97 8.97 12.99
C LEU A 467 6.90 10.00 12.35
N VAL A 468 7.08 11.12 13.03
CA VAL A 468 7.90 12.25 12.57
C VAL A 468 9.14 12.32 13.44
N LEU A 469 10.30 12.06 12.82
CA LEU A 469 11.61 12.14 13.46
C LEU A 469 12.51 13.00 12.60
N ARG A 470 13.11 14.04 13.18
CA ARG A 470 14.12 14.88 12.50
C ARG A 470 13.63 15.40 11.12
N GLY A 471 12.34 15.71 11.01
CA GLY A 471 11.70 16.19 9.78
C GLY A 471 11.33 15.11 8.74
N ALA A 472 11.74 13.86 8.94
CA ALA A 472 11.30 12.72 8.13
C ALA A 472 9.97 12.18 8.69
N SER A 473 9.07 11.79 7.79
CA SER A 473 7.76 11.20 8.13
C SER A 473 7.69 9.76 7.65
N THR A 474 7.32 8.84 8.53
CA THR A 474 7.09 7.43 8.22
C THR A 474 5.66 7.07 8.58
N ALA A 475 4.88 6.59 7.62
CA ALA A 475 3.53 6.09 7.90
C ALA A 475 3.62 4.83 8.76
N LEU A 476 2.78 4.70 9.79
CA LEU A 476 2.76 3.53 10.66
C LEU A 476 1.36 3.16 11.16
N GLN A 477 1.23 1.91 11.58
CA GLN A 477 0.22 1.43 12.50
C GLN A 477 0.86 1.27 13.89
N VAL A 478 0.36 2.04 14.86
CA VAL A 478 0.77 1.94 16.26
C VAL A 478 0.37 0.57 16.81
N ALA A 479 1.30 -0.08 17.49
CA ALA A 479 1.06 -1.33 18.16
C ALA A 479 0.12 -1.14 19.35
N CYS A 480 -0.66 -2.17 19.65
CA CYS A 480 -1.57 -2.20 20.78
C CYS A 480 -1.06 -3.22 21.81
N PRO A 481 -0.95 -2.88 23.11
CA PRO A 481 -0.68 -3.85 24.17
C PRO A 481 -1.69 -4.99 24.15
N ASP A 482 -1.23 -6.23 24.35
CA ASP A 482 -2.08 -7.43 24.25
C ASP A 482 -3.38 -7.37 25.10
N PRO A 483 -3.39 -6.82 26.33
CA PRO A 483 -4.61 -6.67 27.13
C PRO A 483 -5.66 -5.73 26.50
N LEU A 484 -5.25 -4.81 25.63
CA LEU A 484 -6.15 -3.89 24.93
C LEU A 484 -6.67 -4.46 23.61
N LEU A 485 -6.04 -5.50 23.06
CA LEU A 485 -6.50 -6.18 21.85
C LEU A 485 -7.81 -6.95 22.07
N THR A 486 -8.01 -7.52 23.26
CA THR A 486 -9.22 -8.28 23.61
C THR A 486 -10.49 -7.43 23.66
N GLY A 487 -10.37 -6.11 23.89
CA GLY A 487 -11.49 -5.16 23.84
C GLY A 487 -11.83 -4.66 22.44
N VAL A 488 -10.85 -4.58 21.53
CA VAL A 488 -11.06 -4.10 20.14
C VAL A 488 -11.81 -5.12 19.29
N SER A 489 -11.68 -6.42 19.60
CA SER A 489 -12.41 -7.49 18.88
C SER A 489 -13.91 -7.53 19.21
N ALA A 490 -14.38 -6.81 20.23
CA ALA A 490 -15.78 -6.77 20.65
C ALA A 490 -16.58 -5.59 20.03
N SER A 491 -15.94 -4.71 19.26
CA SER A 491 -16.57 -3.56 18.61
C SER A 491 -16.38 -3.59 17.09
N ARG A 492 -16.94 -4.61 16.44
CA ARG A 492 -17.36 -4.54 15.04
C ARG A 492 -18.83 -4.98 14.96
N PRO A 493 -19.73 -4.20 14.34
CA PRO A 493 -21.05 -4.70 13.97
C PRO A 493 -20.96 -5.85 12.96
#